data_AF-A0A951CPU1-F1
#
_entry.id   AF-A0A951CPU1-F1
#
_cell.length_a   1.000
_cell.length_b   1.000
_cell.length_c   1.000
_cell.angle_alpha   90.00
_cell.angle_beta   90.00
_cell.angle_gamma   90.00
#
_symmetry.space_group_name_H-M   'P 1'
#
loop_
_entity.id
_entity.type
_entity.pdbx_description
1 polymer ?
#
loop_
_entity_poly.entity_id
_entity_poly.type
_entity_poly.pdbx_seq_one_letter_code
_entity_poly.pdbx_strand_id
1 'polypeptide(L)'
;MRDFVCPTCGQHLTFENSICLSCGSALGFSPEKMALLVIAEGPDSEHAGAVDASDYQLCANLHLAECNWLVPVNKNGGGAGELCASCRLTRTRPNDSDTQALV
;
A
#
# COMPACT_ATOMS: atom_id res chain seq x y z
N MET A 1 15.76 -7.47 9.77
CA MET A 1 15.25 -7.61 8.39
C MET A 1 14.06 -8.57 8.47
N ARG A 2 12.93 -8.23 7.85
CA ARG A 2 11.72 -9.05 7.84
C ARG A 2 11.54 -9.53 6.40
N ASP A 3 11.33 -10.83 6.23
CA ASP A 3 11.03 -11.37 4.92
C ASP A 3 9.55 -11.15 4.59
N PHE A 4 9.29 -10.65 3.38
CA PHE A 4 7.95 -10.54 2.83
C PHE A 4 7.77 -11.60 1.74
N VAL A 5 6.61 -12.24 1.73
CA VAL A 5 6.27 -13.31 0.79
C VAL A 5 4.87 -13.03 0.24
N CYS A 6 4.70 -13.17 -1.07
CA CYS A 6 3.40 -13.02 -1.72
C CYS A 6 2.44 -14.10 -1.20
N PRO A 7 1.31 -13.71 -0.57
CA PRO A 7 0.35 -14.67 -0.04
C PRO A 7 -0.31 -15.57 -1.08
N THR A 8 -0.31 -15.17 -2.35
CA THR A 8 -0.91 -15.94 -3.46
C THR A 8 0.05 -16.97 -4.06
N CYS A 9 1.32 -16.60 -4.32
CA CYS A 9 2.24 -17.44 -5.10
C CYS A 9 3.55 -17.80 -4.39
N GLY A 10 3.79 -17.29 -3.18
CA GLY A 10 5.01 -17.61 -2.42
C GLY A 10 6.28 -16.88 -2.86
N GLN A 11 6.19 -15.94 -3.81
CA GLN A 11 7.33 -15.15 -4.28
C GLN A 11 7.88 -14.25 -3.15
N HIS A 12 9.21 -14.17 -3.00
CA HIS A 12 9.84 -13.20 -2.11
C HIS A 12 9.63 -11.77 -2.62
N LEU A 13 9.26 -10.87 -1.71
CA LEU A 13 8.92 -9.49 -2.00
C LEU A 13 9.90 -8.55 -1.30
N THR A 14 10.16 -7.39 -1.92
CA THR A 14 10.76 -6.25 -1.22
C THR A 14 9.64 -5.38 -0.62
N PHE A 15 9.99 -4.59 0.38
CA PHE A 15 9.01 -3.77 1.08
C PHE A 15 8.31 -2.78 0.14
N GLU A 16 8.98 -2.30 -0.90
CA GLU A 16 8.49 -1.32 -1.86
C GLU A 16 7.52 -1.91 -2.90
N ASN A 17 7.37 -3.24 -2.95
CA ASN A 17 6.48 -3.85 -3.93
C ASN A 17 5.01 -3.49 -3.64
N SER A 18 4.35 -2.90 -4.63
CA SER A 18 2.89 -2.70 -4.69
C SER A 18 2.20 -3.69 -5.62
N ILE A 19 2.97 -4.50 -6.35
CA ILE A 19 2.51 -5.57 -7.24
C ILE A 19 3.47 -6.75 -7.12
N CYS A 20 2.96 -7.97 -7.07
CA CYS A 20 3.78 -9.17 -7.18
C CYS A 20 4.21 -9.39 -8.63
N LEU A 21 5.50 -9.33 -8.93
CA LEU A 21 6.02 -9.50 -10.28
C LEU A 21 5.90 -10.94 -10.82
N SER A 22 5.57 -11.92 -9.97
CA SER A 22 5.39 -13.31 -10.39
C SER A 22 3.96 -13.65 -10.77
N CYS A 23 2.95 -13.16 -10.04
CA CYS A 23 1.54 -13.51 -10.26
C CYS A 23 0.65 -12.31 -10.61
N GLY A 24 1.18 -11.08 -10.59
CA GLY A 24 0.45 -9.86 -10.93
C GLY A 24 -0.48 -9.33 -9.84
N SER A 25 -0.59 -10.01 -8.68
CA SER A 25 -1.44 -9.56 -7.58
C SER A 25 -1.05 -8.19 -7.07
N ALA A 26 -2.03 -7.29 -6.89
CA ALA A 26 -1.83 -6.02 -6.20
C ALA A 26 -1.52 -6.27 -4.72
N LEU A 27 -0.59 -5.50 -4.16
CA LEU A 27 -0.08 -5.65 -2.81
C LEU A 27 -0.16 -4.34 -2.04
N GLY A 28 -0.46 -4.43 -0.75
CA GLY A 28 -0.33 -3.30 0.17
C GLY A 28 0.20 -3.73 1.53
N PHE A 29 0.97 -2.86 2.17
CA PHE A 29 1.54 -3.11 3.48
C PHE A 29 0.51 -2.83 4.58
N SER A 30 0.31 -3.81 5.47
CA SER A 30 -0.46 -3.66 6.70
C SER A 30 0.49 -3.43 7.88
N PRO A 31 0.49 -2.24 8.51
CA PRO A 31 1.26 -1.98 9.73
C PRO A 31 0.83 -2.86 10.91
N GLU A 32 -0.45 -3.24 10.97
CA GLU A 32 -1.00 -4.12 12.01
C GLU A 32 -0.43 -5.53 11.91
N LYS A 33 -0.47 -6.12 10.69
CA LYS A 33 0.03 -7.48 10.46
C LYS A 33 1.54 -7.53 10.21
N MET A 34 2.19 -6.38 9.99
CA MET A 34 3.58 -6.27 9.57
C MET A 34 3.89 -7.16 8.35
N ALA A 35 3.01 -7.12 7.35
CA ALA A 35 3.04 -7.97 6.16
C ALA A 35 2.50 -7.24 4.92
N LEU A 36 2.91 -7.70 3.73
CA LEU A 36 2.27 -7.34 2.47
C LEU A 36 1.07 -8.26 2.27
N LEU A 37 -0.11 -7.67 2.09
CA LEU A 37 -1.36 -8.36 1.82
C LEU A 37 -1.78 -8.12 0.37
N VAL A 38 -2.49 -9.07 -0.18
CA VAL A 38 -3.08 -8.98 -1.51
C VAL A 38 -4.33 -8.11 -1.44
N ILE A 39 -4.47 -7.17 -2.35
CA ILE A 39 -5.71 -6.42 -2.55
C ILE A 39 -6.50 -7.17 -3.62
N ALA A 40 -7.62 -7.78 -3.23
CA ALA A 40 -8.44 -8.61 -4.10
C ALA A 40 -9.92 -8.26 -3.96
N GLU A 41 -10.74 -8.68 -4.91
CA GLU A 41 -12.18 -8.43 -4.92
C GLU A 41 -12.96 -9.68 -4.56
N GLY A 42 -14.02 -9.53 -3.76
CA GLY A 42 -14.99 -10.60 -3.50
C GLY A 42 -14.33 -11.85 -2.91
N PRO A 43 -14.66 -13.07 -3.41
CA PRO A 43 -14.16 -14.33 -2.84
C PRO A 43 -12.63 -14.45 -2.81
N ASP A 44 -11.93 -13.78 -3.72
CA ASP A 44 -10.45 -13.82 -3.77
C ASP A 44 -9.82 -13.05 -2.60
N SER A 45 -10.59 -12.22 -1.90
CA SER A 45 -10.15 -11.54 -0.67
C SER A 45 -10.37 -12.36 0.60
N GLU A 46 -11.07 -13.50 0.53
CA GLU A 46 -11.47 -14.32 1.68
C GLU A 46 -10.34 -15.24 2.18
N HIS A 47 -9.14 -14.70 2.38
CA HIS A 47 -8.04 -15.42 3.00
C HIS A 47 -7.16 -14.52 3.86
N ALA A 48 -6.39 -15.11 4.80
CA ALA A 48 -5.65 -14.36 5.81
C ALA A 48 -4.62 -13.36 5.26
N GLY A 49 -4.15 -13.62 4.04
CA GLY A 49 -3.16 -12.83 3.32
C GLY A 49 -3.76 -11.80 2.34
N ALA A 50 -5.07 -11.59 2.35
CA ALA A 50 -5.72 -10.59 1.52
C ALA A 50 -6.57 -9.59 2.34
N VAL A 51 -6.94 -8.52 1.66
CA VAL A 51 -7.94 -7.54 2.05
C VAL A 51 -8.87 -7.27 0.86
N ASP A 52 -10.12 -6.95 1.15
CA ASP A 52 -11.10 -6.61 0.13
C ASP A 52 -10.81 -5.20 -0.42
N ALA A 53 -10.74 -5.08 -1.74
CA ALA A 53 -10.51 -3.84 -2.47
C ALA A 53 -11.61 -2.78 -2.27
N SER A 54 -12.80 -3.19 -1.84
CA SER A 54 -13.91 -2.29 -1.48
C SER A 54 -13.75 -1.66 -0.09
N ASP A 55 -12.90 -2.25 0.76
CA ASP A 55 -12.64 -1.79 2.12
C ASP A 55 -11.26 -1.13 2.25
N TYR A 56 -10.29 -1.54 1.44
CA TYR A 56 -8.92 -1.05 1.49
C TYR A 56 -8.38 -0.64 0.13
N GLN A 57 -7.57 0.41 0.15
CA GLN A 57 -6.82 0.94 -0.98
C GLN A 57 -5.39 1.27 -0.56
N LEU A 58 -4.54 1.66 -1.52
CA LEU A 58 -3.20 2.16 -1.22
C LEU A 58 -3.23 3.64 -0.81
N CYS A 59 -2.25 4.03 0.00
CA CYS A 59 -2.03 5.41 0.41
C CYS A 59 -2.00 6.35 -0.81
N ALA A 60 -2.63 7.51 -0.69
CA ALA A 60 -2.64 8.53 -1.75
C ALA A 60 -1.24 9.00 -2.18
N ASN A 61 -0.23 8.83 -1.32
CA ASN A 61 1.17 9.12 -1.61
C ASN A 61 1.93 7.97 -2.31
N LEU A 62 1.24 6.96 -2.84
CA LEU A 62 1.88 5.83 -3.54
C LEU A 62 2.88 6.30 -4.60
N HIS A 63 2.51 7.23 -5.46
CA HIS A 63 3.38 7.70 -6.55
C HIS A 63 4.28 8.87 -6.14
N LEU A 64 3.92 9.60 -5.08
CA LEU A 64 4.65 10.79 -4.64
C LEU A 64 5.81 10.47 -3.67
N ALA A 65 5.65 9.39 -2.90
CA ALA A 65 6.59 8.98 -1.86
C ALA A 65 6.81 7.45 -1.82
N GLU A 66 6.42 6.73 -2.89
CA GLU A 66 6.53 5.26 -2.97
C GLU A 66 5.86 4.54 -1.78
N CYS A 67 4.82 5.16 -1.21
CA CYS A 67 4.16 4.64 -0.02
C CYS A 67 3.09 3.59 -0.38
N ASN A 68 3.38 2.32 -0.12
CA ASN A 68 2.47 1.21 -0.41
C ASN A 68 1.59 0.77 0.78
N TRP A 69 1.37 1.64 1.77
CA TRP A 69 0.57 1.28 2.95
C TRP A 69 -0.91 1.18 2.62
N LEU A 70 -1.58 0.18 3.20
CA LEU A 70 -3.02 0.04 3.14
C LEU A 70 -3.70 1.12 3.98
N VAL A 71 -4.78 1.67 3.44
CA VAL A 71 -5.68 2.61 4.09
C VAL A 71 -7.13 2.22 3.82
N PRO A 72 -8.07 2.47 4.74
CA PRO A 72 -9.48 2.24 4.47
C PRO A 72 -9.98 3.09 3.30
N VAL A 73 -10.88 2.53 2.49
CA VAL A 73 -11.61 3.28 1.47
C VAL A 73 -12.59 4.23 2.16
N ASN A 74 -12.54 5.51 1.78
CA ASN A 74 -13.52 6.49 2.23
C ASN A 74 -14.81 6.37 1.41
N LYS A 75 -15.80 5.64 1.94
CA LYS A 75 -17.09 5.42 1.27
C LYS A 75 -18.00 6.68 1.25
N ASN A 76 -17.63 7.75 1.96
CA ASN A 76 -18.47 8.92 2.21
C ASN A 76 -17.96 10.23 1.55
N GLY A 77 -16.80 10.25 0.89
CA GLY A 77 -16.11 11.48 0.47
C GLY A 77 -15.61 11.46 -0.97
N GLY A 78 -15.57 12.65 -1.61
CA GLY A 78 -15.25 12.83 -3.02
C GLY A 78 -13.76 12.77 -3.36
N GLY A 79 -13.40 11.88 -4.29
CA GLY A 79 -12.29 11.97 -5.25
C GLY A 79 -10.84 11.87 -4.73
N ALA A 80 -10.52 12.39 -3.55
CA ALA A 80 -9.16 12.37 -3.02
C ALA A 80 -8.90 11.07 -2.23
N GLY A 81 -7.83 10.35 -2.58
CA GLY A 81 -7.40 9.15 -1.85
C GLY A 81 -7.01 9.45 -0.39
N GLU A 82 -7.03 8.43 0.46
CA GLU A 82 -6.69 8.56 1.88
C GLU A 82 -5.18 8.48 2.12
N LEU A 83 -4.66 9.29 3.05
CA LEU A 83 -3.27 9.18 3.51
C LEU A 83 -3.15 8.13 4.62
N CYS A 84 -2.04 7.39 4.64
CA CYS A 84 -1.75 6.43 5.72
C CYS A 84 -1.33 7.14 7.01
N ALA A 85 -1.28 6.39 8.12
CA ALA A 85 -0.93 6.95 9.43
C ALA A 85 0.43 7.67 9.45
N SER A 86 1.42 7.16 8.72
CA SER A 86 2.73 7.82 8.60
C SER A 86 2.67 9.08 7.74
N CYS A 87 2.08 9.00 6.53
CA CYS A 87 1.99 10.14 5.62
C CYS A 87 1.17 11.30 6.20
N ARG A 88 0.14 11.03 7.02
CA ARG A 88 -0.63 12.07 7.72
C ARG A 88 0.21 12.92 8.69
N LEU A 89 1.34 12.41 9.16
CA LEU A 89 2.24 13.14 10.06
C LEU A 89 3.19 14.07 9.30
N THR A 90 3.29 13.94 7.98
CA THR A 90 4.12 14.80 7.14
C THR A 90 3.41 16.13 6.92
N ARG A 91 3.86 17.18 7.63
CA ARG A 91 3.26 18.52 7.56
C ARG A 91 3.66 19.31 6.31
N THR A 92 4.91 19.13 5.87
CA THR A 92 5.45 19.83 4.71
C THR A 92 6.38 18.88 3.96
N ARG A 93 6.05 18.60 2.70
CA ARG A 93 6.98 18.00 1.73
C ARG A 93 7.72 19.15 1.03
N PRO A 94 9.03 19.06 0.80
CA PRO A 94 9.73 20.00 -0.07
C PRO A 94 9.07 20.06 -1.46
N ASN A 95 9.18 21.21 -2.11
CA ASN A 95 8.69 21.40 -3.47
C ASN A 95 9.47 20.49 -4.43
N ASP A 96 8.81 19.96 -5.47
CA ASP A 96 9.44 19.11 -6.49
C ASP A 96 10.64 19.78 -7.20
N SER A 97 10.71 21.11 -7.23
CA SER A 97 11.87 21.84 -7.79
C SER A 97 13.06 21.93 -6.83
N ASP A 98 12.87 21.68 -5.53
CA ASP A 98 13.93 21.75 -4.51
C ASP A 98 14.65 20.42 -4.39
N THR A 99 15.44 20.09 -5.41
CA THR A 99 16.17 18.82 -5.49
C THR A 99 17.18 18.61 -4.36
N GLN A 100 17.66 19.68 -3.70
CA GLN A 100 18.55 19.54 -2.54
C GLN A 100 17.80 19.10 -1.28
N ALA A 101 16.54 19.49 -1.13
CA ALA A 101 15.72 19.09 0.00
C ALA A 101 15.04 17.72 -0.19
N LEU A 102 15.05 17.16 -1.42
CA LEU A 102 14.42 15.88 -1.77
C LEU A 102 15.36 14.67 -1.79
N VAL A 103 16.68 14.89 -1.65
CA VAL A 103 17.70 13.83 -1.59
C VAL A 103 17.83 13.21 -0.21
#